data_AF-A0A7J4TY19-F1
#
_entry.id   AF-A0A7J4TY19-F1
#
_cell.length_a   1.000
_cell.length_b   1.000
_cell.length_c   1.000
_cell.angle_alpha   90.00
_cell.angle_beta   90.00
_cell.angle_gamma   90.00
#
_symmetry.space_group_name_H-M   'P 1'
#
loop_
_entity.id
_entity.type
_entity.pdbx_description
1 polymer ?
#
loop_
_entity_poly.entity_id
_entity_poly.type
_entity_poly.pdbx_seq_one_letter_code
_entity_poly.pdbx_strand_id
1 'polypeptide(L)'
;MAMEPRRIERWLREAYPTQQVHDRVEWHAEGTMTQCFVRLDDRVVLLHLEGEGERTVLKGRLEIPLDLWKPGSTQATPSPRAGIRFRHRTNEITFSNRAGRAPEYGRNLVERWLTEMRTALTQPRTQTQQLSGLRASLTRVQKQLETATLEP
;
A
#
# COMPACT_ATOMS: atom_id res chain seq x y z
N MET A 1 15.01 -8.40 -17.42
CA MET A 1 13.54 -8.31 -17.35
C MET A 1 13.15 -8.15 -15.90
N ALA A 2 12.38 -7.13 -15.53
CA ALA A 2 11.85 -6.93 -14.18
C ALA A 2 10.76 -7.98 -13.85
N MET A 3 10.46 -8.20 -12.56
CA MET A 3 9.35 -9.06 -12.14
C MET A 3 8.01 -8.56 -12.73
N GLU A 4 7.17 -9.48 -13.19
CA GLU A 4 5.87 -9.11 -13.77
C GLU A 4 4.93 -8.44 -12.75
N PRO A 5 4.23 -7.34 -13.10
CA PRO A 5 3.32 -6.63 -12.20
C PRO A 5 2.24 -7.54 -11.59
N ARG A 6 1.67 -8.45 -12.37
CA ARG A 6 0.63 -9.40 -11.94
C ARG A 6 1.10 -10.33 -10.82
N ARG A 7 2.40 -10.61 -10.77
CA ARG A 7 3.00 -11.48 -9.77
C ARG A 7 3.09 -10.78 -8.41
N ILE A 8 3.41 -9.49 -8.40
CA ILE A 8 3.44 -8.67 -7.20
C ILE A 8 2.02 -8.47 -6.66
N GLU A 9 1.03 -8.22 -7.52
CA GLU A 9 -0.37 -8.11 -7.13
C GLU A 9 -0.92 -9.40 -6.50
N ARG A 10 -0.55 -10.56 -7.07
CA ARG A 10 -0.90 -11.86 -6.49
C ARG A 10 -0.30 -12.02 -5.10
N TRP A 11 1.00 -11.75 -4.97
CA TRP A 11 1.70 -11.82 -3.69
C TRP A 11 1.06 -10.87 -2.65
N LEU A 12 0.68 -9.65 -3.05
CA LEU A 12 0.02 -8.69 -2.16
C LEU A 12 -1.33 -9.20 -1.66
N ARG A 13 -2.16 -9.79 -2.54
CA ARG A 13 -3.45 -10.39 -2.13
C ARG A 13 -3.27 -11.57 -1.18
N GLU A 14 -2.24 -12.38 -1.39
CA GLU A 14 -1.93 -13.52 -0.52
C GLU A 14 -1.37 -13.07 0.85
N ALA A 15 -0.49 -12.06 0.86
CA ALA A 15 0.14 -11.56 2.08
C ALA A 15 -0.78 -10.66 2.92
N TYR A 16 -1.69 -9.92 2.28
CA TYR A 16 -2.62 -9.00 2.93
C TYR A 16 -4.08 -9.25 2.47
N PRO A 17 -4.67 -10.40 2.83
CA PRO A 17 -5.97 -10.84 2.29
C PRO A 17 -7.15 -9.96 2.70
N THR A 18 -7.02 -9.22 3.80
CA THR A 18 -8.06 -8.33 4.34
C THR A 18 -7.82 -6.86 4.03
N GLN A 19 -6.80 -6.53 3.25
CA GLN A 19 -6.42 -5.16 2.94
C GLN A 19 -6.60 -4.86 1.46
N GLN A 20 -7.17 -3.69 1.16
CA GLN A 20 -7.19 -3.14 -0.19
C GLN A 20 -5.89 -2.40 -0.48
N VAL A 21 -5.32 -2.67 -1.67
CA VAL A 21 -4.21 -1.88 -2.21
C VAL A 21 -4.78 -0.64 -2.90
N HIS A 22 -4.53 0.54 -2.34
CA HIS A 22 -4.99 1.82 -2.89
C HIS A 22 -4.01 2.40 -3.90
N ASP A 23 -2.72 2.21 -3.66
CA ASP A 23 -1.66 2.75 -4.51
C ASP A 23 -0.38 1.90 -4.38
N ARG A 24 0.43 1.87 -5.42
CA ARG A 24 1.72 1.16 -5.46
C ARG A 24 2.70 1.94 -6.32
N VAL A 25 3.83 2.30 -5.72
CA VAL A 25 4.94 2.96 -6.41
C VAL A 25 6.15 2.04 -6.40
N GLU A 26 6.63 1.71 -7.59
CA GLU A 26 7.89 0.99 -7.72
C GLU A 26 9.07 1.93 -7.43
N TRP A 27 9.94 1.48 -6.54
CA TRP A 27 11.19 2.16 -6.22
C TRP A 27 12.30 1.75 -7.18
N HIS A 28 12.48 0.42 -7.31
CA HIS A 28 13.50 -0.19 -8.15
C HIS A 28 13.03 -1.57 -8.58
N ALA A 29 13.15 -1.90 -9.86
CA ALA A 29 13.01 -3.27 -10.33
C ALA A 29 14.10 -3.61 -11.32
N GLU A 30 14.82 -4.69 -11.05
CA GLU A 30 15.92 -5.15 -11.88
C GLU A 30 16.08 -6.66 -11.74
N GLY A 31 16.07 -7.36 -12.89
CA GLY A 31 16.04 -8.81 -12.90
C GLY A 31 14.84 -9.34 -12.10
N THR A 32 15.11 -10.24 -11.16
CA THR A 32 14.09 -10.83 -10.30
C THR A 32 13.77 -10.00 -9.06
N MET A 33 14.51 -8.93 -8.79
CA MET A 33 14.32 -8.10 -7.60
C MET A 33 13.34 -6.96 -7.90
N THR A 34 12.37 -6.76 -7.01
CA THR A 34 11.48 -5.61 -7.01
C THR A 34 11.33 -5.02 -5.62
N GLN A 35 11.51 -3.71 -5.54
CA GLN A 35 11.31 -2.91 -4.34
C GLN A 35 10.21 -1.89 -4.59
N CYS A 36 9.24 -1.82 -3.70
CA CYS A 36 8.09 -0.94 -3.89
C CYS A 36 7.52 -0.43 -2.57
N PHE A 37 6.82 0.69 -2.68
CA PHE A 37 5.94 1.24 -1.67
C PHE A 37 4.51 0.83 -2.02
N VAL A 38 3.73 0.43 -1.03
CA VAL A 38 2.33 0.03 -1.21
C VAL A 38 1.52 0.72 -0.13
N ARG A 39 0.45 1.40 -0.55
CA ARG A 39 -0.54 2.00 0.33
C ARG A 39 -1.69 1.01 0.53
N LEU A 40 -1.90 0.60 1.77
CA LEU A 40 -3.02 -0.22 2.21
C LEU A 40 -4.07 0.64 2.94
N ASP A 41 -5.11 0.02 3.49
CA ASP A 41 -6.21 0.72 4.17
C ASP A 41 -5.74 1.50 5.40
N ASP A 42 -4.89 0.88 6.22
CA ASP A 42 -4.50 1.40 7.54
C ASP A 42 -2.98 1.58 7.69
N ARG A 43 -2.19 1.30 6.65
CA ARG A 43 -0.73 1.35 6.70
C ARG A 43 -0.09 1.61 5.35
N VAL A 44 1.16 2.04 5.38
CA VAL A 44 2.05 2.01 4.22
C VAL A 44 3.10 0.92 4.44
N VAL A 45 3.33 0.08 3.43
CA VAL A 45 4.33 -0.99 3.48
C VAL A 45 5.38 -0.79 2.40
N LEU A 46 6.63 -0.96 2.79
CA LEU A 46 7.78 -1.01 1.90
C LEU A 46 8.19 -2.47 1.79
N LEU A 47 8.32 -2.96 0.56
CA LEU A 47 8.60 -4.37 0.30
C LEU A 47 9.87 -4.51 -0.53
N HIS A 48 10.67 -5.51 -0.19
CA HIS A 48 11.72 -6.07 -1.03
C HIS A 48 11.33 -7.50 -1.37
N LEU A 49 11.01 -7.73 -2.64
CA LEU A 49 10.60 -9.01 -3.20
C LEU A 49 11.64 -9.51 -4.19
N GLU A 50 11.84 -10.82 -4.21
CA GLU A 50 12.64 -11.50 -5.23
C GLU A 50 11.84 -12.61 -5.90
N GLY A 51 12.02 -12.76 -7.21
CA GLY A 51 11.45 -13.82 -8.00
C GLY A 51 12.38 -15.03 -8.01
N GLU A 52 11.91 -16.15 -7.51
CA GLU A 52 12.61 -17.44 -7.56
C GLU A 52 11.78 -18.41 -8.42
N GLY A 53 12.13 -18.55 -9.70
CA GLY A 53 11.33 -19.32 -10.67
C GLY A 53 9.92 -18.74 -10.81
N GLU A 54 8.90 -19.52 -10.42
CA GLU A 54 7.48 -19.12 -10.37
C GLU A 54 7.04 -18.47 -9.05
N ARG A 55 7.88 -18.49 -8.00
CA ARG A 55 7.52 -18.03 -6.65
C ARG A 55 8.04 -16.64 -6.33
N THR A 56 7.24 -15.80 -5.69
CA THR A 56 7.73 -14.51 -5.17
C THR A 56 8.06 -14.66 -3.69
N VAL A 57 9.29 -14.33 -3.34
CA VAL A 57 9.84 -14.46 -2.00
C VAL A 57 10.03 -13.09 -1.38
N LEU A 58 9.62 -12.94 -0.13
CA LEU A 58 9.85 -11.74 0.66
C LEU A 58 11.27 -11.76 1.24
N LYS A 59 12.11 -10.81 0.87
CA LYS A 59 13.45 -10.65 1.48
C LYS A 59 13.48 -9.58 2.56
N GLY A 60 12.53 -8.64 2.54
CA GLY A 60 12.42 -7.63 3.58
C GLY A 60 11.11 -6.85 3.51
N ARG A 61 10.61 -6.40 4.66
CA ARG A 61 9.47 -5.49 4.76
C ARG A 61 9.70 -4.44 5.83
N LEU A 62 9.13 -3.26 5.62
CA LEU A 62 8.89 -2.27 6.65
C LEU A 62 7.43 -1.85 6.60
N GLU A 63 6.71 -2.06 7.70
CA GLU A 63 5.31 -1.64 7.82
C GLU A 63 5.24 -0.39 8.69
N ILE A 64 4.45 0.59 8.25
CA ILE A 64 4.20 1.84 8.95
C ILE A 64 2.69 1.97 9.14
N PRO A 65 2.17 1.42 10.26
CA PRO A 65 0.76 1.53 10.61
C PRO A 65 0.38 2.99 10.91
N LEU A 66 -0.78 3.41 10.43
CA LEU A 66 -1.28 4.79 10.54
C LEU A 66 -1.49 5.21 12.00
N ASP A 67 -1.96 4.29 12.85
CA ASP A 67 -2.18 4.48 14.29
C ASP A 67 -0.85 4.67 15.06
N LEU A 68 0.23 4.07 14.55
CA LEU A 68 1.55 4.13 15.15
C LEU A 68 2.43 5.24 14.58
N TRP A 69 2.04 5.84 13.46
CA TRP A 69 2.79 6.88 12.78
C TRP A 69 2.55 8.27 13.40
N LYS A 70 3.63 9.05 13.45
CA LYS A 70 3.58 10.50 13.75
C LYS A 70 4.21 11.27 12.58
N PRO A 71 3.74 12.48 12.26
CA PRO A 71 4.36 13.31 11.22
C PRO A 71 5.87 13.45 11.45
N GLY A 72 6.67 13.14 10.43
CA GLY A 72 8.13 13.17 10.48
C GLY A 72 8.79 11.99 11.22
N SER A 73 8.03 10.99 11.66
CA SER A 73 8.59 9.79 12.33
C SER A 73 9.21 8.78 11.36
N THR A 74 8.97 8.94 10.05
CA THR A 74 9.66 8.15 9.02
C THR A 74 10.98 8.82 8.64
N GLN A 75 12.06 8.05 8.69
CA GLN A 75 13.39 8.50 8.30
C GLN A 75 13.82 7.80 7.01
N ALA A 76 14.51 8.53 6.14
CA ALA A 76 15.22 7.97 4.99
C ALA A 76 16.62 8.57 4.94
N THR A 77 17.65 7.72 4.96
CA THR A 77 19.04 8.17 4.90
C THR A 77 19.84 7.32 3.90
N PRO A 78 20.88 7.87 3.26
CA PRO A 78 21.81 7.06 2.51
C PRO A 78 22.40 5.96 3.40
N SER A 79 22.52 4.76 2.84
CA SER A 79 23.14 3.60 3.48
C SER A 79 24.55 3.41 2.94
N PRO A 80 25.53 3.03 3.79
CA PRO A 80 26.89 2.72 3.34
C PRO A 80 26.96 1.58 2.31
N ARG A 81 25.91 0.75 2.23
CA ARG A 81 25.81 -0.41 1.31
C ARG A 81 25.18 -0.07 -0.05
N ALA A 82 25.40 1.13 -0.57
CA ALA A 82 24.87 1.60 -1.86
C ALA A 82 23.33 1.54 -1.97
N GLY A 83 22.63 2.03 -0.94
CA GLY A 83 21.17 2.04 -0.90
C GLY A 83 20.60 3.20 -0.08
N ILE A 84 19.28 3.29 -0.01
CA ILE A 84 18.55 4.18 0.90
C ILE A 84 17.96 3.33 2.03
N ARG A 85 18.29 3.66 3.27
CA ARG A 85 17.72 3.04 4.45
C ARG A 85 16.48 3.81 4.87
N PHE A 86 15.33 3.14 4.86
CA PHE A 86 14.09 3.63 5.43
C PHE A 86 13.93 3.08 6.84
N ARG A 87 13.51 3.92 7.79
CA ARG A 87 13.32 3.54 9.19
C ARG A 87 12.03 4.14 9.73
N HIS A 88 11.31 3.34 10.51
CA HIS A 88 10.22 3.79 11.36
C HIS A 88 10.33 3.06 12.70
N ARG A 89 10.48 3.83 13.79
CA ARG A 89 10.79 3.29 15.13
C ARG A 89 12.03 2.40 15.10
N THR A 90 11.93 1.15 15.57
CA THR A 90 13.01 0.16 15.61
C THR A 90 13.14 -0.65 14.32
N ASN A 91 12.20 -0.50 13.38
CA ASN A 91 12.18 -1.29 12.14
C ASN A 91 12.81 -0.50 11.00
N GLU A 92 13.57 -1.19 10.14
CA GLU A 92 14.20 -0.59 8.97
C GLU A 92 14.24 -1.54 7.78
N ILE A 93 14.35 -0.97 6.58
CA ILE A 93 14.55 -1.67 5.32
C ILE A 93 15.52 -0.87 4.46
N THR A 94 16.37 -1.54 3.67
CA THR A 94 17.27 -0.88 2.72
C THR A 94 16.80 -1.15 1.31
N PHE A 95 16.55 -0.08 0.55
CA PHE A 95 16.28 -0.13 -0.88
C PHE A 95 17.53 0.23 -1.69
N SER A 96 17.64 -0.30 -2.90
CA SER A 96 18.70 -0.01 -3.87
C SER A 96 18.65 1.45 -4.28
N ASN A 97 19.78 2.15 -4.38
CA ASN A 97 19.83 3.51 -4.93
C ASN A 97 20.29 3.55 -6.39
N ARG A 98 20.20 2.44 -7.13
CA ARG A 98 20.63 2.39 -8.54
C ARG A 98 19.85 3.36 -9.44
N ALA A 99 18.59 3.65 -9.09
CA ALA A 99 17.77 4.63 -9.79
C ALA A 99 18.14 6.10 -9.50
N GLY A 100 19.13 6.36 -8.63
CA GLY A 100 19.59 7.72 -8.30
C GLY A 100 18.55 8.59 -7.59
N ARG A 101 17.54 7.98 -6.96
CA ARG A 101 16.47 8.71 -6.26
C ARG A 101 16.96 9.19 -4.90
N ALA A 102 16.75 10.47 -4.62
CA ALA A 102 17.11 11.04 -3.33
C ALA A 102 16.30 10.40 -2.17
N PRO A 103 16.88 10.25 -0.96
CA PRO A 103 16.19 9.67 0.19
C PRO A 103 14.85 10.35 0.50
N GLU A 104 14.81 11.68 0.37
CA GLU A 104 13.62 12.49 0.62
C GLU A 104 12.45 12.14 -0.29
N TYR A 105 12.68 11.63 -1.50
CA TYR A 105 11.59 11.23 -2.39
C TYR A 105 10.75 10.12 -1.75
N GLY A 106 11.41 9.04 -1.30
CA GLY A 106 10.73 7.90 -0.67
C GLY A 106 10.10 8.28 0.67
N ARG A 107 10.79 9.10 1.47
CA ARG A 107 10.25 9.59 2.74
C ARG A 107 8.99 10.43 2.52
N ASN A 108 9.05 11.40 1.61
CA ASN A 108 7.94 12.31 1.36
C ASN A 108 6.74 11.56 0.76
N LEU A 109 6.97 10.52 -0.06
CA LEU A 109 5.90 9.66 -0.54
C LEU A 109 5.14 8.97 0.61
N VAL A 110 5.87 8.36 1.55
CA VAL A 110 5.29 7.69 2.72
C VAL A 110 4.55 8.68 3.61
N GLU A 111 5.18 9.79 3.97
CA GLU A 111 4.59 10.82 4.82
C GLU A 111 3.34 11.44 4.18
N ARG A 112 3.35 11.64 2.85
CA ARG A 112 2.19 12.12 2.10
C ARG A 112 1.04 11.12 2.18
N TRP A 113 1.26 9.85 1.86
CA TRP A 113 0.20 8.83 1.92
C TRP A 113 -0.40 8.70 3.32
N LEU A 114 0.43 8.65 4.37
CA LEU A 114 -0.06 8.57 5.76
C LEU A 114 -0.83 9.83 6.16
N THR A 115 -0.41 11.01 5.70
CA THR A 115 -1.15 12.25 5.91
C THR A 115 -2.51 12.24 5.21
N GLU A 116 -2.56 11.82 3.95
CA GLU A 116 -3.80 11.69 3.18
C GLU A 116 -4.76 10.69 3.84
N MET A 117 -4.25 9.54 4.29
CA MET A 117 -5.02 8.52 5.01
C MET A 117 -5.60 9.06 6.31
N ARG A 118 -4.79 9.73 7.14
CA ARG A 118 -5.27 10.36 8.37
C ARG A 118 -6.32 11.43 8.09
N THR A 119 -6.10 12.24 7.05
CA THR A 119 -7.03 13.31 6.65
C THR A 119 -8.39 12.73 6.25
N ALA A 120 -8.40 11.64 5.49
CA ALA A 120 -9.62 10.94 5.10
C ALA A 120 -10.42 10.39 6.30
N LEU A 121 -9.74 9.99 7.39
CA LEU A 121 -10.41 9.57 8.63
C LEU A 121 -10.97 10.76 9.43
N THR A 122 -10.29 11.91 9.40
CA THR A 122 -10.66 13.11 10.16
C THR A 122 -11.65 14.03 9.44
N GLN A 123 -11.82 13.88 8.12
CA GLN A 123 -12.83 14.64 7.40
C GLN A 123 -14.22 14.20 7.89
N PRO A 124 -15.06 15.12 8.41
CA PRO A 124 -16.44 14.81 8.66
C PRO A 124 -17.05 14.37 7.33
N ARG A 125 -17.56 13.14 7.25
CA ARG A 125 -18.19 12.55 6.04
C ARG A 125 -19.08 13.60 5.38
N THR A 126 -18.61 14.24 4.32
CA THR A 126 -19.40 15.20 3.56
C THR A 126 -20.58 14.43 2.97
N GLN A 127 -21.80 14.97 3.15
CA GLN A 127 -23.12 14.36 2.83
C GLN A 127 -23.18 13.57 1.51
N THR A 128 -22.34 13.90 0.53
CA THR A 128 -22.21 13.23 -0.77
C THR A 128 -21.86 11.73 -0.68
N GLN A 129 -21.05 11.30 0.30
CA GLN A 129 -20.72 9.88 0.49
C GLN A 129 -21.82 9.09 1.22
N GLN A 130 -22.55 9.73 2.14
CA GLN A 130 -23.72 9.12 2.80
C GLN A 130 -24.83 8.82 1.78
N LEU A 131 -25.05 9.72 0.83
CA LEU A 131 -26.03 9.54 -0.24
C LEU A 131 -25.68 8.37 -1.17
N SER A 132 -24.40 8.15 -1.46
CA SER A 132 -23.96 7.07 -2.36
C SER A 132 -24.10 5.69 -1.68
N GLY A 133 -23.77 5.59 -0.40
CA GLY A 133 -23.97 4.38 0.40
C GLY A 133 -25.45 4.04 0.63
N LEU A 134 -26.28 5.06 0.88
CA LEU A 134 -27.74 4.89 1.02
C LEU A 134 -28.40 4.50 -0.31
N ARG A 135 -27.98 5.10 -1.43
CA ARG A 135 -28.48 4.73 -2.78
C ARG A 135 -28.12 3.29 -3.14
N ALA A 136 -26.87 2.87 -2.90
CA ALA A 136 -26.47 1.48 -3.15
C ALA A 136 -27.22 0.48 -2.26
N SER A 137 -27.51 0.85 -1.00
CA SER A 137 -28.30 0.02 -0.09
C SER A 137 -29.77 -0.06 -0.53
N LEU A 138 -30.37 1.04 -0.98
CA LEU A 138 -31.72 1.06 -1.55
C LEU A 138 -31.86 0.20 -2.81
N THR A 139 -30.91 0.29 -3.75
CA THR A 139 -30.91 -0.55 -4.95
C THR A 139 -30.82 -2.05 -4.60
N ARG A 140 -30.08 -2.40 -3.55
CA ARG A 140 -29.95 -3.79 -3.10
C ARG A 140 -31.23 -4.31 -2.45
N VAL A 141 -31.89 -3.50 -1.62
CA VAL A 141 -33.18 -3.83 -1.00
C VAL A 141 -34.29 -3.93 -2.05
N GLN A 142 -34.32 -3.01 -3.02
CA GLN A 142 -35.29 -3.06 -4.13
C GLN A 142 -35.15 -4.37 -4.92
N LYS A 143 -33.92 -4.75 -5.32
CA LYS A 143 -33.70 -6.03 -6.01
C LYS A 143 -34.12 -7.26 -5.18
N GLN A 144 -33.89 -7.23 -3.86
CA GLN A 144 -34.32 -8.33 -2.99
C GLN A 144 -35.84 -8.43 -2.87
N LEU A 145 -36.56 -7.29 -2.81
CA LEU A 145 -38.02 -7.27 -2.84
C LEU A 145 -38.59 -7.74 -4.18
N GLU A 146 -37.99 -7.33 -5.31
CA GLU A 146 -38.41 -7.79 -6.64
C GLU A 146 -38.24 -9.31 -6.80
N THR A 147 -37.18 -9.89 -6.22
CA THR A 147 -36.95 -11.33 -6.25
C THR A 147 -37.91 -12.09 -5.33
N ALA A 148 -38.34 -11.48 -4.21
CA ALA A 148 -39.29 -12.07 -3.27
C ALA A 148 -40.77 -11.97 -3.72
N THR A 149 -41.07 -11.19 -4.76
CA THR A 149 -42.44 -11.05 -5.31
C THR A 149 -42.68 -11.95 -6.52
N LEU A 150 -41.67 -12.70 -6.96
CA LEU A 150 -41.71 -13.66 -8.07
C LEU A 150 -41.58 -15.09 -7.54
N GLU A 151 -42.51 -15.49 -6.68
CA GLU A 151 -42.82 -16.91 -6.45
C GLU A 151 -44.25 -17.16 -6.93
N PRO A 152 -44.48 -18.01 -7.96
CA PRO A 152 -45.81 -18.43 -8.39
C PRO A 152 -46.45 -19.45 -7.44
#